data_AF-A0ABD5PS96-F1
#
_entry.id   AF-A0ABD5PS96-F1
#
_cell.length_a   1.000
_cell.length_b   1.000
_cell.length_c   1.000
_cell.angle_alpha   90.00
_cell.angle_beta   90.00
_cell.angle_gamma   90.00
#
_symmetry.space_group_name_H-M   'P 1'
#
loop_
_entity.id
_entity.type
_entity.pdbx_description
1 polymer ?
#
loop_
_entity_poly.entity_id
_entity_poly.type
_entity_poly.pdbx_seq_one_letter_code
_entity_poly.pdbx_strand_id
1 'polypeptide(L)' 'MKFCHDCDWFAAVEDAATERERSKLALEHFVETGHSIDTSDSLGRPMPPAICTELLVHELVPAADRAD' A
#
# COMPACT_ATOMS: atom_id res chain seq x y z
N MET A 1 3.11 -9.50 5.14
CA MET A 1 4.36 -9.21 5.89
C MET A 1 4.81 -7.78 5.56
N LYS A 2 5.87 -7.24 6.19
CA LYS A 2 6.45 -5.93 5.85
C LYS A 2 7.96 -6.08 5.68
N PHE A 3 8.54 -5.48 4.65
CA PHE A 3 9.97 -5.59 4.34
C PHE A 3 10.51 -4.25 3.83
N CYS A 4 11.71 -3.86 4.26
CA CYS A 4 12.36 -2.63 3.83
C CYS A 4 13.22 -2.86 2.58
N HIS A 5 13.12 -1.99 1.57
CA HIS A 5 13.91 -2.13 0.34
C HIS A 5 15.35 -1.64 0.47
N ASP A 6 15.62 -0.79 1.46
CA ASP A 6 16.91 -0.12 1.62
C ASP A 6 17.80 -0.78 2.68
N CYS A 7 17.23 -1.64 3.53
CA CYS A 7 17.96 -2.41 4.54
C CYS A 7 17.27 -3.75 4.85
N ASP A 8 17.93 -4.62 5.61
CA ASP A 8 17.43 -5.97 5.93
C ASP A 8 16.35 -6.01 7.02
N TRP A 9 15.60 -4.91 7.22
CA TRP A 9 14.53 -4.87 8.21
C TRP A 9 13.26 -5.56 7.70
N PHE A 10 12.65 -6.39 8.54
CA PHE A 10 11.38 -7.07 8.24
C PHE A 10 10.50 -7.27 9.48
N ALA A 11 9.19 -7.39 9.28
CA ALA A 11 8.22 -7.76 10.29
C ALA A 11 7.28 -8.86 9.76
N ALA A 12 7.35 -10.05 10.36
CA ALA A 12 6.67 -11.26 9.89
C ALA A 12 5.37 -11.53 10.63
N VAL A 13 4.50 -12.39 10.07
CA VAL A 13 3.30 -12.91 10.77
C VAL A 13 3.71 -13.74 12.00
N GLU A 14 4.87 -14.38 11.90
CA GLU A 14 5.41 -15.35 12.84
C GLU A 14 5.77 -14.72 14.19
N ASP A 15 5.97 -13.40 14.21
CA ASP A 15 6.23 -12.62 15.43
C ASP A 15 4.97 -12.37 16.28
N ALA A 16 3.87 -13.10 16.02
CA ALA A 16 2.56 -12.98 16.68
C ALA A 16 1.91 -11.57 16.61
N ALA A 17 2.47 -10.66 15.81
CA ALA A 17 1.95 -9.32 15.64
C ALA A 17 0.77 -9.29 14.67
N THR A 18 -0.32 -8.64 15.09
CA THR A 18 -1.46 -8.30 14.24
C THR A 18 -1.01 -7.49 13.02
N GLU A 19 -1.82 -7.45 11.95
CA GLU A 19 -1.54 -6.59 10.79
C GLU A 19 -1.35 -5.12 11.20
N ARG A 20 -2.14 -4.65 12.18
CA ARG A 20 -2.05 -3.31 12.72
C ARG A 20 -0.71 -3.04 13.41
N GLU A 21 -0.22 -3.98 14.21
CA GLU A 21 1.07 -3.85 14.90
C GLU A 21 2.23 -3.86 13.90
N ARG A 22 2.17 -4.74 12.89
CA ARG A 22 3.19 -4.75 11.82
C ARG A 22 3.17 -3.47 10.99
N SER A 23 1.98 -2.91 10.76
CA SER A 23 1.81 -1.61 10.12
C SER A 23 2.41 -0.48 10.98
N LYS A 24 2.20 -0.51 12.30
CA LYS A 24 2.81 0.44 13.24
C LYS A 24 4.34 0.39 13.21
N LEU A 25 4.92 -0.81 13.29
CA LEU A 25 6.38 -1.01 13.24
C LEU A 25 6.97 -0.55 11.92
N ALA A 26 6.29 -0.80 10.79
CA ALA A 26 6.69 -0.30 9.48
C ALA A 26 6.69 1.25 9.45
N LEU A 27 5.64 1.88 9.97
CA LEU A 27 5.57 3.35 10.01
C LEU A 27 6.66 3.95 10.91
N GLU A 28 6.95 3.33 12.05
CA GLU A 28 8.04 3.74 12.95
C GLU A 28 9.40 3.65 12.23
N HIS A 29 9.69 2.54 11.57
CA HIS A 29 10.91 2.36 10.78
C HIS A 29 11.03 3.41 9.66
N PHE A 30 9.93 3.65 8.91
CA PHE A 30 9.90 4.67 7.86
C PHE A 30 10.17 6.07 8.42
N VAL A 31 9.58 6.44 9.57
CA VAL A 31 9.78 7.75 10.19
C VAL A 31 11.22 7.93 10.67
N GLU A 32 11.85 6.88 11.20
CA GLU A 32 13.21 6.94 11.71
C GLU A 32 14.27 6.96 10.60
N THR A 33 14.04 6.25 9.50
CA THR A 33 15.07 6.00 8.46
C THR A 33 14.78 6.67 7.12
N GLY A 34 13.52 6.98 6.83
CA GLY A 34 13.06 7.41 5.51
C GLY A 34 13.06 6.32 4.45
N HIS A 35 13.28 5.05 4.82
CA HIS A 35 13.38 3.95 3.87
C HIS A 35 12.03 3.46 3.35
N SER A 36 12.01 2.99 2.11
CA SER A 36 10.78 2.50 1.47
C SER A 36 10.44 1.09 1.94
N ILE A 37 9.20 0.90 2.40
CA ILE A 37 8.72 -0.40 2.92
C ILE A 37 7.69 -0.99 1.96
N ASP A 38 7.89 -2.26 1.60
CA ASP A 38 6.90 -3.05 0.88
C ASP A 38 5.68 -3.33 1.77
N THR A 39 4.53 -2.88 1.27
CA THR A 39 3.23 -3.06 1.91
C THR A 39 2.24 -3.79 1.00
N SER A 40 2.72 -4.45 -0.06
CA SER A 40 1.90 -5.14 -1.07
C SER A 40 0.97 -6.22 -0.48
N ASP A 41 1.37 -6.83 0.63
CA ASP A 41 0.61 -7.85 1.37
C ASP A 41 -0.20 -7.24 2.53
N SER A 42 -0.57 -5.96 2.44
CA SER A 42 -1.47 -5.31 3.39
C SER A 42 -2.93 -5.62 3.08
N LEU A 43 -3.72 -5.89 4.12
CA LEU A 43 -5.10 -6.36 3.99
C LEU A 43 -6.10 -5.27 3.55
N GLY A 44 -5.64 -4.03 3.33
CA GLY A 44 -6.52 -2.90 3.03
C GLY A 44 -6.01 -2.09 1.87
N ARG A 45 -6.46 -2.43 0.65
CA ARG A 45 -6.46 -1.42 -0.43
C ARG A 45 -7.39 -0.29 0.03
N PRO A 46 -6.95 0.98 0.04
CA PRO A 46 -7.86 2.08 0.30
C PRO A 46 -9.00 2.01 -0.73
N MET A 47 -10.21 1.76 -0.24
CA MET A 47 -11.40 1.78 -1.07
C MET A 47 -11.84 3.23 -1.24
N PRO A 48 -12.16 3.68 -2.46
CA PRO A 48 -12.81 4.96 -2.66
C PRO A 48 -14.05 5.06 -1.76
N PRO A 49 -14.32 6.22 -1.15
CA PRO A 49 -15.56 6.40 -0.40
C PRO A 49 -16.76 6.15 -1.31
N ALA A 50 -17.85 5.61 -0.76
CA ALA A 50 -19.02 5.17 -1.56
C ALA A 50 -19.63 6.26 -2.45
N ILE A 51 -19.45 7.54 -2.08
CA ILE A 51 -19.87 8.69 -2.90
C ILE A 51 -19.13 8.78 -4.26
N CYS A 52 -17.96 8.15 -4.37
CA CYS A 52 -17.16 8.08 -5.59
C CYS A 52 -17.47 6.86 -6.46
N THR A 53 -18.46 6.03 -6.11
CA THR A 53 -18.78 4.80 -6.87
C THR A 53 -19.25 5.10 -8.29
N GLU A 54 -19.97 6.21 -8.50
CA GLU A 54 -20.46 6.67 -9.81
C GLU A 54 -19.43 7.50 -10.60
N LEU A 55 -18.31 7.90 -9.97
CA LEU A 55 -17.14 8.45 -10.66
C LEU A 55 -16.37 7.28 -11.28
N LEU A 56 -16.99 6.61 -12.25
CA LEU A 56 -16.33 5.61 -13.05
C LEU A 56 -15.05 6.21 -13.63
N VAL A 57 -13.98 5.43 -13.54
CA VAL A 57 -12.61 5.63 -14.03
C VAL A 57 -12.56 5.78 -15.57
N HIS A 58 -13.62 6.29 -16.20
CA HIS A 58 -13.68 6.61 -17.62
C HIS A 58 -12.86 7.85 -17.98
N GLU A 59 -12.60 8.75 -17.01
CA GLU A 59 -11.81 9.98 -17.22
C GLU A 59 -10.29 9.78 -17.04
N LEU A 60 -9.85 8.62 -16.52
CA LEU A 60 -8.43 8.33 -16.28
C LEU A 60 -7.81 7.38 -17.31
N VAL A 61 -8.60 6.89 -18.27
CA VAL A 61 -8.10 6.23 -19.48
C VAL A 61 -7.99 7.32 -20.54
N PRO A 62 -6.79 7.75 -20.97
CA PRO A 62 -6.68 8.58 -22.16
C PRO A 62 -7.37 7.82 -23.27
N ALA A 63 -8.30 8.46 -23.98
CA ALA A 63 -8.97 7.86 -25.13
C ALA A 63 -7.91 7.24 -26.03
N ALA A 64 -7.75 5.92 -25.92
CA ALA A 64 -6.83 5.17 -26.74
C ALA A 64 -7.37 5.32 -28.16
N ASP A 65 -6.68 6.18 -28.91
CA ASP A 65 -6.53 6.12 -30.36
C ASP A 65 -7.77 5.58 -31.10
N ARG A 66 -8.77 6.44 -31.31
CA ARG A 66 -9.75 6.21 -32.38
C ARG A 66 -9.12 6.67 -33.69
N ALA A 67 -8.24 5.83 -34.24
CA ALA A 67 -7.93 5.80 -35.65
C ALA A 67 -8.89 4.82 -36.34
N ASP A 68 -9.90 5.36 -37.02
CA ASP A 68 -10.30 5.01 -38.40
C ASP A 68 -11.27 6.09 -38.94
#